data_AF-A4A2S1-F1
#
_entry.id   AF-A4A2S1-F1
#
_cell.length_a   1.000
_cell.length_b   1.000
_cell.length_c   1.000
_cell.angle_alpha   90.00
_cell.angle_beta   90.00
_cell.angle_gamma   90.00
#
_symmetry.space_group_name_H-M   'P 1'
#
loop_
_entity.id
_entity.type
_entity.pdbx_description
1 polymer ?
#
loop_
_entity_poly.entity_id
_entity_poly.type
_entity_poly.pdbx_seq_one_letter_code
_entity_poly.pdbx_strand_id
1 'polypeptide(L)'
;MYRGQGIALAIAAAFIMAGSCDAGWREFWEGSKVDHARNACWPEPFLTYDRMATRNFLSQMTANGIRLQNTLGDHHFNSETNEITRGGEMKIRQILEGLPDRRAVFVKTSLTQNATQARLASVHAAIARMLGPDAHPEVYESGAEPYGRPADFIDDIYRAERGSIPAPRLPAAQSVSP
;
A
#
# COMPACT_ATOMS: atom_id res chain seq x y z
N MET A 1 5.46 -91.57 9.53
CA MET A 1 4.27 -90.72 9.77
C MET A 1 4.64 -89.22 9.74
N TYR A 2 5.36 -88.73 8.70
CA TYR A 2 5.92 -87.35 8.70
C TYR A 2 6.05 -86.67 7.31
N ARG A 3 5.47 -87.22 6.22
CA ARG A 3 5.58 -86.62 4.86
C ARG A 3 4.40 -85.73 4.45
N GLY A 4 3.21 -85.96 5.01
CA GLY A 4 2.00 -85.16 4.68
C GLY A 4 1.86 -83.85 5.46
N GLN A 5 2.42 -83.78 6.67
CA GLN A 5 2.34 -82.58 7.52
C GLN A 5 3.16 -81.40 6.98
N GLY A 6 4.32 -81.65 6.36
CA GLY A 6 5.16 -80.57 5.80
C GLY A 6 4.52 -79.89 4.59
N ILE A 7 3.81 -80.64 3.75
CA ILE A 7 3.09 -80.11 2.58
C ILE A 7 1.86 -79.31 3.04
N ALA A 8 1.12 -79.81 4.03
CA ALA A 8 -0.03 -79.10 4.59
C ALA A 8 0.37 -77.78 5.27
N LEU A 9 1.51 -77.76 6.00
CA LEU A 9 2.06 -76.55 6.62
C LEU A 9 2.53 -75.53 5.57
N ALA A 10 3.15 -75.97 4.48
CA ALA A 10 3.60 -75.09 3.40
C ALA A 10 2.42 -74.44 2.64
N ILE A 11 1.33 -75.20 2.41
CA ILE A 11 0.10 -74.67 1.78
C ILE A 11 -0.61 -73.69 2.72
N ALA A 12 -0.69 -74.01 4.01
CA ALA A 12 -1.27 -73.11 5.01
C ALA A 12 -0.45 -71.80 5.13
N ALA A 13 0.87 -71.87 5.07
CA ALA A 13 1.75 -70.69 5.08
C ALA A 13 1.59 -69.84 3.80
N ALA A 14 1.35 -70.46 2.64
CA ALA A 14 1.11 -69.75 1.39
C ALA A 14 -0.24 -68.99 1.38
N PHE A 15 -1.27 -69.52 2.04
CA PHE A 15 -2.56 -68.83 2.18
C PHE A 15 -2.52 -67.65 3.17
N ILE A 16 -1.62 -67.67 4.16
CA ILE A 16 -1.45 -66.55 5.12
C ILE A 16 -0.65 -65.39 4.49
N MET A 17 0.18 -65.67 3.46
CA MET A 17 0.95 -64.67 2.73
C MET A 17 0.19 -64.04 1.54
N ALA A 18 -1.08 -64.40 1.33
CA ALA A 18 -1.95 -63.66 0.43
C ALA A 18 -2.41 -62.39 1.14
N GLY A 19 -1.57 -61.36 1.10
CA GLY A 19 -1.93 -60.03 1.59
C GLY A 19 -3.22 -59.55 0.92
N SER A 20 -4.12 -58.96 1.71
CA SER A 20 -5.32 -58.32 1.21
C SER A 20 -4.91 -57.18 0.26
N CYS A 21 -5.04 -57.40 -1.04
CA CYS A 21 -5.02 -56.31 -2.00
C CYS A 21 -6.38 -55.60 -1.92
N ASP A 22 -6.43 -54.49 -1.18
CA ASP A 22 -7.57 -53.57 -1.28
C ASP A 22 -7.45 -52.83 -2.62
N ALA A 23 -8.49 -52.90 -3.44
CA ALA A 23 -8.53 -52.22 -4.73
C ALA A 23 -8.71 -50.69 -4.57
N GLY A 24 -8.85 -50.19 -3.33
CA GLY A 24 -9.00 -48.76 -3.04
C GLY A 24 -10.30 -48.19 -3.61
N TRP A 25 -11.30 -49.04 -3.84
CA TRP A 25 -12.51 -48.70 -4.58
C TRP A 25 -13.37 -47.68 -3.83
N ARG A 26 -13.30 -47.72 -2.50
CA ARG A 26 -13.99 -46.76 -1.64
C ARG A 26 -13.34 -45.38 -1.76
N GLU A 27 -12.02 -45.31 -1.67
CA GLU A 27 -11.22 -44.09 -1.82
C GLU A 27 -11.41 -43.49 -3.22
N PHE A 28 -11.49 -44.32 -4.25
CA PHE A 28 -11.81 -43.91 -5.62
C PHE A 28 -13.18 -43.22 -5.71
N TRP A 29 -14.24 -43.85 -5.20
CA TRP A 29 -15.58 -43.25 -5.26
C TRP A 29 -15.74 -42.05 -4.33
N GLU A 30 -15.06 -42.02 -3.19
CA GLU A 30 -14.99 -40.85 -2.31
C GLU A 30 -14.30 -39.67 -3.03
N GLY A 31 -13.17 -39.91 -3.68
CA GLY A 31 -12.49 -38.91 -4.52
C GLY A 31 -13.35 -38.41 -5.68
N SER A 32 -14.02 -39.32 -6.39
CA SER A 32 -14.89 -38.98 -7.53
C SER A 32 -16.09 -38.10 -7.12
N LYS A 33 -16.67 -38.33 -5.94
CA LYS A 33 -17.73 -37.47 -5.38
C LYS A 33 -17.22 -36.07 -5.06
N VAL A 34 -16.03 -35.96 -4.48
CA VAL A 34 -15.38 -34.67 -4.18
C VAL A 34 -15.08 -33.91 -5.46
N ASP A 35 -14.54 -34.57 -6.48
CA ASP A 35 -14.22 -33.94 -7.76
C ASP A 35 -15.48 -33.51 -8.52
N HIS A 36 -16.54 -34.31 -8.49
CA HIS A 36 -17.83 -33.91 -9.06
C HIS A 36 -18.41 -32.68 -8.36
N ALA A 37 -18.38 -32.65 -7.02
CA ALA A 37 -18.82 -31.49 -6.26
C ALA A 37 -17.98 -30.24 -6.56
N ARG A 38 -16.66 -30.38 -6.72
CA ARG A 38 -15.74 -29.29 -7.08
C ARG A 38 -16.00 -28.76 -8.49
N ASN A 39 -16.24 -29.65 -9.45
CA ASN A 39 -16.58 -29.26 -10.82
C ASN A 39 -17.95 -28.59 -10.90
N ALA A 40 -18.93 -29.05 -10.10
CA ALA A 40 -20.25 -28.46 -10.02
C ALA A 40 -20.22 -27.03 -9.43
N CYS A 41 -19.29 -26.73 -8.53
CA CYS A 41 -19.08 -25.38 -8.00
C CYS A 41 -18.05 -24.56 -8.81
N TRP A 42 -17.56 -25.05 -9.95
CA TRP A 42 -16.71 -24.23 -10.81
C TRP A 42 -17.55 -23.11 -11.47
N PRO A 43 -17.14 -21.83 -11.41
CA PRO A 43 -15.85 -21.31 -10.94
C PRO A 43 -15.85 -20.71 -9.50
N GLU A 44 -16.98 -20.71 -8.80
CA GLU A 44 -17.12 -20.13 -7.45
C GLU A 44 -16.87 -21.20 -6.37
N PRO A 45 -15.60 -21.38 -5.96
CA PRO A 45 -15.05 -20.58 -4.85
C PRO A 45 -13.74 -19.85 -5.19
N PHE A 46 -13.12 -20.17 -6.32
CA PHE A 46 -11.81 -19.63 -6.71
C PHE A 46 -11.91 -18.15 -7.06
N LEU A 47 -12.98 -17.75 -7.75
CA LEU A 47 -13.21 -16.34 -8.09
C LEU A 47 -13.36 -15.45 -6.86
N THR A 48 -13.98 -15.94 -5.80
CA THR A 48 -14.23 -15.15 -4.60
C THR A 48 -12.91 -14.85 -3.89
N TYR A 49 -12.08 -15.88 -3.73
CA TYR A 49 -10.76 -15.72 -3.13
C TYR A 49 -9.85 -14.83 -3.98
N ASP A 50 -9.83 -15.03 -5.31
CA ASP A 50 -9.02 -14.23 -6.23
C ASP A 50 -9.43 -12.75 -6.26
N ARG A 51 -10.74 -12.48 -6.25
CA ARG A 51 -11.28 -11.11 -6.10
C ARG A 51 -10.89 -10.49 -4.77
N MET A 52 -10.96 -11.24 -3.67
CA MET A 52 -10.55 -10.75 -2.35
C MET A 52 -9.04 -10.46 -2.31
N ALA A 53 -8.20 -11.34 -2.85
CA ALA A 53 -6.76 -11.14 -2.92
C ALA A 53 -6.42 -9.86 -3.71
N THR A 54 -7.04 -9.68 -4.88
CA THR A 54 -6.84 -8.48 -5.71
C THR A 54 -7.32 -7.21 -5.01
N ARG A 55 -8.51 -7.25 -4.38
CA ARG A 55 -9.06 -6.11 -3.63
C ARG A 55 -8.21 -5.73 -2.43
N ASN A 56 -7.69 -6.72 -1.70
CA ASN A 56 -6.83 -6.50 -0.54
C ASN A 56 -5.52 -5.81 -0.94
N PHE A 57 -4.93 -6.22 -2.07
CA PHE A 57 -3.73 -5.56 -2.56
C PHE A 57 -4.00 -4.09 -2.94
N LEU A 58 -5.09 -3.84 -3.67
CA LEU A 58 -5.47 -2.47 -4.06
C LEU A 58 -5.82 -1.59 -2.86
N SER A 59 -6.47 -2.14 -1.82
CA SER A 59 -6.78 -1.39 -0.62
C SER A 59 -5.51 -0.99 0.14
N GLN A 60 -4.52 -1.88 0.23
CA GLN A 60 -3.21 -1.59 0.82
C GLN A 60 -2.45 -0.52 0.02
N MET A 61 -2.43 -0.63 -1.32
CA MET A 61 -1.82 0.40 -2.17
C MET A 61 -2.49 1.76 -2.00
N THR A 62 -3.82 1.77 -1.92
CA THR A 62 -4.60 3.00 -1.71
C THR A 62 -4.28 3.62 -0.35
N ALA A 63 -4.24 2.81 0.71
CA ALA A 63 -3.89 3.28 2.05
C ALA A 63 -2.46 3.85 2.11
N ASN A 64 -1.50 3.18 1.47
CA ASN A 64 -0.12 3.67 1.37
C ASN A 64 -0.02 4.97 0.56
N GLY A 65 -0.77 5.08 -0.53
CA GLY A 65 -0.83 6.30 -1.34
C GLY A 65 -1.41 7.48 -0.57
N ILE A 66 -2.48 7.25 0.22
CA ILE A 66 -3.05 8.27 1.11
C ILE A 66 -2.03 8.67 2.18
N ARG A 67 -1.36 7.71 2.82
CA ARG A 67 -0.32 7.98 3.81
C ARG A 67 0.81 8.83 3.21
N LEU A 68 1.29 8.48 2.03
CA LEU A 68 2.33 9.23 1.32
C LEU A 68 1.87 10.65 1.00
N GLN A 69 0.64 10.82 0.51
CA GLN A 69 0.07 12.13 0.18
C GLN A 69 -0.12 13.02 1.41
N ASN A 70 -0.40 12.43 2.56
CA ASN A 70 -0.57 13.11 3.83
C ASN A 70 0.75 13.26 4.63
N THR A 71 1.88 12.87 4.04
CA THR A 71 3.18 13.03 4.67
C THR A 71 3.77 14.41 4.41
N LEU A 72 4.22 15.06 5.47
CA LEU A 72 5.03 16.27 5.44
C LEU A 72 6.50 15.88 5.31
N GLY A 73 7.03 16.03 4.09
CA GLY A 73 8.46 15.85 3.80
C GLY A 73 9.34 17.01 4.29
N ASP A 74 10.65 16.91 4.06
CA ASP A 74 11.64 17.86 4.59
C ASP A 74 11.40 19.31 4.13
N HIS A 75 10.90 19.47 2.91
CA HIS A 75 10.63 20.76 2.30
C HIS A 75 9.47 21.56 2.95
N HIS A 76 8.69 20.93 3.82
CA HIS A 76 7.66 21.60 4.62
C HIS A 76 8.21 22.18 5.93
N PHE A 77 9.49 21.96 6.23
CA PHE A 77 10.15 22.42 7.43
C PHE A 77 11.34 23.30 7.08
N ASN A 78 11.62 24.28 7.94
CA ASN A 78 12.88 25.00 7.87
C ASN A 78 14.02 24.07 8.32
N SER A 79 15.08 23.97 7.53
CA SER A 79 16.21 23.05 7.79
C SER A 79 17.00 23.39 9.04
N GLU A 80 17.01 24.65 9.47
CA GLU A 80 17.76 25.13 10.63
C GLU A 80 16.92 25.07 11.90
N THR A 81 15.67 25.53 11.85
CA THR A 81 14.81 25.65 13.04
C THR A 81 13.89 24.45 13.28
N ASN A 82 13.69 23.58 12.27
CA ASN A 82 12.67 22.53 12.24
C ASN A 82 11.23 23.03 12.42
N GLU A 83 11.02 24.34 12.27
CA GLU A 83 9.68 24.92 12.28
C GLU A 83 8.98 24.68 10.95
N ILE A 84 7.67 24.49 11.02
CA ILE A 84 6.84 24.32 9.84
C ILE A 84 6.80 25.61 9.00
N THR A 85 7.02 25.48 7.70
CA THR A 85 6.93 26.60 6.76
C THR A 85 5.48 26.90 6.40
N ARG A 86 5.26 28.05 5.74
CA ARG A 86 3.93 28.39 5.22
C ARG A 86 3.38 27.33 4.25
N GLY A 87 4.25 26.71 3.45
CA GLY A 87 3.86 25.60 2.57
C GLY A 87 3.39 24.38 3.35
N GLY A 88 4.08 24.03 4.44
CA GLY A 88 3.67 22.97 5.36
C GLY A 88 2.32 23.25 6.01
N GLU A 89 2.07 24.49 6.44
CA GLU A 89 0.78 24.88 6.99
C GLU A 89 -0.37 24.72 5.97
N MET A 90 -0.17 25.15 4.74
CA MET A 90 -1.18 24.96 3.68
C MET A 90 -1.44 23.49 3.40
N LYS A 91 -0.41 22.65 3.44
CA LYS A 91 -0.54 21.20 3.28
C LYS A 91 -1.34 20.57 4.42
N ILE A 92 -1.06 20.96 5.67
CA ILE A 92 -1.86 20.51 6.83
C ILE A 92 -3.31 20.91 6.65
N ARG A 93 -3.59 22.16 6.30
CA ARG A 93 -4.96 22.62 6.04
C ARG A 93 -5.64 21.76 4.98
N GLN A 94 -4.96 21.49 3.86
CA GLN A 94 -5.48 20.63 2.80
C GLN A 94 -5.82 19.21 3.31
N ILE A 95 -4.99 18.63 4.17
CA ILE A 95 -5.23 17.30 4.76
C ILE A 95 -6.47 17.35 5.68
N LEU A 96 -6.56 18.37 6.54
CA LEU A 96 -7.64 18.53 7.50
C LEU A 96 -8.99 18.84 6.85
N GLU A 97 -8.99 19.62 5.76
CA GLU A 97 -10.20 19.93 4.97
C GLU A 97 -10.61 18.78 4.03
N GLY A 98 -9.71 17.81 3.82
CA GLY A 98 -9.97 16.64 2.99
C GLY A 98 -11.04 15.69 3.55
N LEU A 99 -11.09 14.48 2.96
CA LEU A 99 -12.08 13.47 3.34
C LEU A 99 -11.98 13.11 4.83
N PRO A 100 -13.11 13.03 5.57
CA PRO A 100 -13.13 12.81 7.02
C PRO A 100 -12.37 11.57 7.49
N ASP A 101 -12.46 10.47 6.74
CA ASP A 101 -11.80 9.20 7.11
C ASP A 101 -10.30 9.15 6.77
N ARG A 102 -9.71 10.25 6.29
CA ARG A 102 -8.34 10.30 5.73
C ARG A 102 -7.54 11.53 6.19
N ARG A 103 -7.78 12.00 7.42
CA ARG A 103 -7.20 13.26 7.95
C ARG A 103 -5.95 13.08 8.80
N ALA A 104 -5.44 11.85 8.92
CA ALA A 104 -4.19 11.60 9.63
C ALA A 104 -3.03 12.34 8.94
N VAL A 105 -2.29 13.12 9.72
CA VAL A 105 -1.10 13.85 9.27
C VAL A 105 0.13 12.99 9.57
N PHE A 106 1.01 12.83 8.60
CA PHE A 106 2.26 12.09 8.79
C PHE A 106 3.45 13.05 8.71
N VAL A 107 4.44 12.88 9.57
CA VAL A 107 5.65 13.71 9.59
C VAL A 107 6.85 12.84 9.28
N LYS A 108 7.67 13.27 8.31
CA LYS A 108 8.90 12.57 7.99
C LYS A 108 9.90 12.64 9.15
N THR A 109 10.38 11.48 9.58
CA THR A 109 11.47 11.36 10.54
C THR A 109 12.73 12.04 10.02
N SER A 110 13.35 12.88 10.85
CA SER A 110 14.63 13.52 10.56
C SER A 110 15.81 12.59 10.89
N LEU A 111 17.03 13.03 10.59
CA LEU A 111 18.27 12.32 10.92
C LEU A 111 18.49 12.14 12.42
N THR A 112 17.88 13.00 13.26
CA THR A 112 17.98 12.93 14.71
C THR A 112 16.59 12.90 15.35
N GLN A 113 16.47 12.19 16.48
CA GLN A 113 15.21 12.11 17.22
C GLN A 113 14.77 13.49 17.72
N ASN A 114 15.72 14.33 18.15
CA ASN A 114 15.41 15.67 18.63
C ASN A 114 14.76 16.54 17.53
N ALA A 115 15.31 16.50 16.30
CA ALA A 115 14.71 17.21 15.18
C ALA A 115 13.31 16.66 14.83
N THR A 116 13.09 15.34 14.90
CA THR A 116 11.78 14.74 14.68
C THR A 116 10.75 15.22 15.71
N GLN A 117 11.13 15.26 16.99
CA GLN A 117 10.26 15.77 18.06
C GLN A 117 9.97 17.28 17.89
N ALA A 118 10.96 18.08 17.47
CA ALA A 118 10.76 19.49 17.16
C ALA A 118 9.75 19.70 16.01
N ARG A 119 9.86 18.91 14.94
CA ARG A 119 8.90 18.94 13.81
C ARG A 119 7.49 18.56 14.25
N LEU A 120 7.35 17.49 15.04
CA LEU A 120 6.04 17.08 15.59
C LEU A 120 5.43 18.18 16.45
N ALA A 121 6.21 18.78 17.37
CA ALA A 121 5.76 19.88 18.20
C ALA A 121 5.31 21.09 17.36
N SER A 122 6.06 21.43 16.30
CA SER A 122 5.71 22.51 15.38
C SER A 122 4.40 22.23 14.63
N VAL A 123 4.19 20.98 14.19
CA VAL A 123 2.95 20.52 13.54
C VAL A 123 1.77 20.61 14.50
N HIS A 124 1.90 20.11 15.74
CA HIS A 124 0.86 20.22 16.75
C HIS A 124 0.50 21.68 17.06
N ALA A 125 1.51 22.56 17.18
CA ALA A 125 1.29 23.98 17.37
C ALA A 125 0.52 24.60 16.19
N ALA A 126 0.89 24.26 14.95
CA ALA A 126 0.20 24.76 13.76
C ALA A 126 -1.25 24.25 13.68
N ILE A 127 -1.50 22.99 14.01
CA ILE A 127 -2.84 22.41 14.07
C ILE A 127 -3.70 23.11 15.13
N ALA A 128 -3.16 23.33 16.33
CA ALA A 128 -3.86 24.05 17.39
C ALA A 128 -4.22 25.48 16.98
N ARG A 129 -3.36 26.16 16.20
CA ARG A 129 -3.68 27.48 15.60
C ARG A 129 -4.82 27.41 14.58
N MET A 130 -4.95 26.31 13.84
CA MET A 130 -5.95 26.18 12.76
C MET A 130 -7.32 25.74 13.26
N LEU A 131 -7.37 24.75 14.16
CA LEU A 131 -8.60 24.11 14.61
C LEU A 131 -9.03 24.52 16.03
N GLY A 132 -8.15 25.23 16.76
CA GLY A 132 -8.33 25.53 18.17
C GLY A 132 -7.71 24.47 19.09
N PRO A 133 -7.68 24.74 20.41
CA PRO A 133 -6.96 23.92 21.39
C PRO A 133 -7.59 22.54 21.63
N ASP A 134 -8.89 22.37 21.39
CA ASP A 134 -9.61 21.12 21.68
C ASP A 134 -9.53 20.08 20.55
N ALA A 135 -9.00 20.48 19.39
CA ALA A 135 -8.88 19.62 18.23
C ALA A 135 -7.51 18.92 18.20
N HIS A 136 -7.54 17.60 18.31
CA HIS A 136 -6.35 16.75 18.27
C HIS A 136 -6.46 15.72 17.14
N PRO A 137 -6.31 16.12 15.87
CA PRO A 137 -6.20 15.17 14.77
C PRO A 137 -4.96 14.28 14.97
N GLU A 138 -5.03 13.07 14.43
CA GLU A 138 -3.96 12.09 14.55
C GLU A 138 -2.72 12.54 13.78
N VAL A 139 -1.59 12.59 14.48
CA VAL A 139 -0.27 12.91 13.91
C VAL A 139 0.66 11.73 14.17
N TYR A 140 1.27 11.20 13.11
CA TYR A 140 2.16 10.04 13.19
C TYR A 140 3.52 10.32 12.56
N GLU A 141 4.55 9.62 13.04
CA GLU A 141 5.86 9.58 12.39
C GLU A 141 5.81 8.66 11.15
N SER A 142 6.58 9.02 10.12
CA SER A 142 6.72 8.25 8.89
C SER A 142 8.16 8.25 8.40
N GLY A 143 8.67 7.08 8.00
CA GLY A 143 9.98 6.97 7.35
C GLY A 143 9.94 7.17 5.83
N ALA A 144 8.73 7.26 5.24
CA ALA A 144 8.57 7.46 3.81
C ALA A 144 8.67 8.95 3.45
N GLU A 145 9.49 9.30 2.45
CA GLU A 145 9.56 10.66 1.93
C GLU A 145 8.60 10.82 0.75
N PRO A 146 7.68 11.80 0.77
CA PRO A 146 6.90 12.15 -0.41
C PRO A 146 7.80 12.75 -1.49
N TYR A 147 7.58 12.35 -2.73
CA TYR A 147 8.25 13.00 -3.87
C TYR A 147 7.78 14.45 -3.96
N GLY A 148 8.71 15.40 -3.91
CA GLY A 148 8.41 16.83 -3.93
C GLY A 148 9.66 17.69 -4.00
N ARG A 149 9.45 19.00 -4.17
CA ARG A 149 10.51 20.01 -4.16
C ARG A 149 10.11 21.17 -3.25
N PRO A 150 11.07 21.84 -2.60
CA PRO A 150 10.80 23.07 -1.85
C PRO A 150 10.09 24.13 -2.69
N ALA A 151 9.10 24.78 -2.09
CA ALA A 151 8.32 25.83 -2.76
C ALA A 151 9.21 27.02 -3.14
N ASP A 152 10.15 27.40 -2.27
CA ASP A 152 11.05 28.54 -2.51
C ASP A 152 11.92 28.32 -3.74
N PHE A 153 12.49 27.12 -3.88
CA PHE A 153 13.26 26.72 -5.06
C PHE A 153 12.44 26.82 -6.35
N ILE A 154 11.15 26.47 -6.28
CA ILE A 154 10.25 26.56 -7.42
C ILE A 154 9.89 28.02 -7.74
N ASP A 155 9.66 28.87 -6.74
CA ASP A 155 9.41 30.31 -6.96
C ASP A 155 10.61 30.99 -7.61
N ASP A 156 11.82 30.68 -7.15
CA ASP A 156 13.06 31.23 -7.71
C ASP A 156 13.20 30.93 -9.19
N ILE A 157 12.94 29.67 -9.59
CA ILE A 157 12.94 29.26 -11.00
C ILE A 157 11.89 30.03 -11.79
N TYR A 158 10.64 30.07 -11.31
CA TYR A 158 9.56 30.75 -12.03
C TYR A 158 9.76 32.27 -12.13
N ARG A 159 10.43 32.86 -11.13
CA ARG A 159 10.78 34.28 -11.14
C ARG A 159 11.87 34.55 -12.18
N ALA A 160 12.92 33.73 -12.20
CA ALA A 160 13.98 33.81 -13.19
C ALA A 160 13.45 33.60 -14.62
N GLU A 161 12.61 32.58 -14.81
CA GLU A 161 11.96 32.29 -16.09
C GLU A 161 11.12 33.49 -16.56
N ARG A 162 10.19 33.98 -15.73
CA ARG A 162 9.35 35.15 -16.09
C ARG A 162 10.17 36.40 -16.37
N GLY A 163 11.27 36.61 -15.64
CA GLY A 163 12.20 37.73 -15.89
C GLY A 163 12.96 37.61 -17.21
N SER A 164 13.15 36.39 -17.73
CA SER A 164 13.84 36.12 -18.99
C SER A 164 12.94 36.19 -20.23
N ILE A 165 11.61 36.15 -20.06
CA ILE A 165 10.66 36.18 -21.18
C ILE A 165 10.70 37.58 -21.82
N PRO A 166 11.12 37.72 -23.09
CA PRO A 166 11.09 39.00 -23.77
C PRO A 166 9.64 39.46 -23.97
N ALA A 167 9.43 40.78 -23.92
CA ALA A 167 8.10 41.36 -24.12
C ALA A 167 7.48 40.87 -25.44
N PRO A 168 6.18 40.49 -25.46
CA PRO A 168 5.52 40.00 -26.66
C PRO A 168 5.56 41.06 -27.76
N ARG A 169 6.06 40.69 -28.95
CA ARG A 169 6.15 41.57 -30.12
C ARG A 169 5.11 41.16 -31.14
N LEU A 170 4.32 42.12 -31.64
CA LEU A 170 3.46 41.90 -32.79
C LEU A 170 4.31 41.96 -34.07
N PRO A 171 4.04 41.11 -35.09
CA PRO A 171 4.65 41.28 -36.40
C PRO A 171 4.23 42.64 -37.00
N ALA A 172 5.14 43.27 -37.73
CA ALA A 172 4.86 44.56 -38.38
C ALA A 172 3.65 44.43 -39.31
N ALA A 173 2.72 45.37 -39.23
CA ALA A 173 1.56 45.40 -40.13
C ALA A 173 2.04 45.51 -41.58
N GLN A 174 1.77 44.48 -42.39
CA GLN A 174 2.03 44.54 -43.82
C GLN A 174 0.98 45.47 -44.44
N SER A 175 1.39 46.67 -44.82
CA SER A 175 0.57 47.52 -45.69
C SER A 175 0.53 46.86 -47.07
N VAL A 176 -0.57 46.18 -47.37
CA VAL A 176 -0.89 45.77 -48.74
C VAL A 176 -1.19 47.06 -49.51
N SER A 177 -0.25 47.52 -50.34
CA SER A 177 -0.49 48.62 -51.26
C SER A 177 -1.46 48.18 -52.37
N PRO A 178 -2.47 48.99 -52.73
CA PRO A 178 -3.45 48.71 -53.77
C PRO A 178 -2.85 48.74 -55.18
#